data_AF-A0A920TKE7-F1
#
_entry.id   AF-A0A920TKE7-F1
#
_cell.length_a   1.000
_cell.length_b   1.000
_cell.length_c   1.000
_cell.angle_alpha   90.00
_cell.angle_beta   90.00
_cell.angle_gamma   90.00
#
_symmetry.space_group_name_H-M   'P 1'
#
loop_
_entity.id
_entity.type
_entity.pdbx_description
1 polymer ?
#
loop_
_entity_poly.entity_id
_entity_poly.type
_entity_poly.pdbx_seq_one_letter_code
_entity_poly.pdbx_strand_id
1 'polypeptide(L)'
;MRMVLLLAFFFVNLSGQTVKWGNRARYTAITISCDTDSVPIYVDGYFVGKTPLPNALTVTPGWHAVSIFPPDDGVPEQEGPSTRTMKDIIRLGKQDVMVEEGNVELVVMSYRAIDAEIEEYQRQTLSGVWIRAGMMFALLFLITWGI
;
A
#
# COMPACT_ATOMS: atom_id res chain seq x y z
N MET A 1 38.46 1.45 65.35
CA MET A 1 39.20 1.58 64.07
C MET A 1 38.79 0.54 63.02
N ARG A 2 38.56 -0.74 63.37
CA ARG A 2 38.20 -1.80 62.39
C ARG A 2 36.80 -1.67 61.76
N MET A 3 35.84 -1.05 62.47
CA MET A 3 34.46 -0.82 61.98
C MET A 3 34.37 0.28 60.90
N VAL A 4 35.21 1.33 61.01
CA VAL A 4 35.22 2.47 60.07
C VAL A 4 35.84 2.05 58.73
N LEU A 5 36.83 1.17 58.76
CA LEU A 5 37.45 0.58 57.56
C LEU A 5 36.48 -0.31 56.77
N LEU A 6 35.60 -1.06 57.45
CA LEU A 6 34.57 -1.88 56.78
C LEU A 6 33.50 -1.03 56.10
N LEU A 7 33.13 0.09 56.72
CA LEU A 7 32.13 1.01 56.18
C LEU A 7 32.66 1.79 54.97
N ALA A 8 33.95 2.15 54.98
CA ALA A 8 34.64 2.75 53.85
C ALA A 8 34.73 1.78 52.65
N PHE A 9 34.93 0.48 52.90
CA PHE A 9 34.99 -0.52 51.82
C PHE A 9 33.65 -0.73 51.12
N PHE A 10 32.54 -0.54 51.84
CA PHE A 10 31.19 -0.64 51.30
C PHE A 10 30.85 0.50 50.32
N PHE A 11 31.37 1.70 50.57
CA PHE A 11 31.14 2.86 49.69
C PHE A 11 31.92 2.80 48.38
N VAL A 12 33.07 2.12 48.33
CA VAL A 12 33.92 2.04 47.12
C VAL A 12 33.32 1.11 46.05
N ASN A 13 32.39 0.23 46.41
CA ASN A 13 31.77 -0.74 45.49
C ASN A 13 30.45 -0.26 44.86
N LEU A 14 30.01 0.98 45.11
CA LEU A 14 28.92 1.60 44.36
C LEU A 14 29.45 2.00 42.97
N SER A 15 29.58 1.01 42.10
CA SER A 15 29.85 1.21 40.67
C SER A 15 28.85 2.21 40.11
N GLY A 16 29.35 3.34 39.61
CA GLY A 16 28.54 4.37 38.99
C GLY A 16 27.71 3.77 37.85
N GLN A 17 26.39 3.96 37.91
CA GLN A 17 25.50 3.58 36.82
C GLN A 17 25.85 4.46 35.62
N THR A 18 26.52 3.88 34.61
CA THR A 18 26.70 4.57 33.35
C THR A 18 25.35 4.56 32.64
N VAL A 19 24.67 5.70 32.58
CA VAL A 19 23.49 5.86 31.72
C VAL A 19 23.99 5.75 30.28
N LYS A 20 23.83 4.56 29.69
CA LYS A 20 24.03 4.39 28.25
C LYS A 20 22.92 5.17 27.55
N TRP A 21 23.24 6.37 27.09
CA TRP A 21 22.41 7.12 26.16
C TRP A 21 22.34 6.36 24.83
N GLY A 22 21.44 5.40 24.74
CA GLY A 22 21.18 4.62 23.53
C GLY A 22 20.29 5.33 22.52
N ASN A 23 20.15 6.66 22.60
CA ASN A 23 19.24 7.40 21.75
C ASN A 23 19.93 7.78 20.42
N ARG A 24 20.24 6.75 19.62
CA ARG A 24 20.43 6.96 18.18
C ARG A 24 19.03 7.21 17.64
N ALA A 25 18.80 8.36 17.01
CA ALA A 25 17.54 8.65 16.33
C ALA A 25 17.23 7.46 15.41
N ARG A 26 16.25 6.65 15.82
CA ARG A 26 15.81 5.48 15.09
C ARG A 26 14.92 6.01 13.96
N TYR A 27 15.48 6.12 12.77
CA TYR A 27 14.69 6.53 11.61
C TYR A 27 13.82 5.35 11.18
N THR A 28 12.54 5.62 11.00
CA THR A 28 11.56 4.66 10.54
C THR A 28 11.32 4.94 9.07
N ALA A 29 11.46 3.92 8.22
CA ALA A 29 11.35 4.12 6.78
C ALA A 29 10.66 2.95 6.07
N ILE A 30 10.12 3.23 4.89
CA ILE A 30 9.52 2.25 4.00
C ILE A 30 10.31 2.23 2.70
N THR A 31 10.72 1.05 2.26
CA THR A 31 11.28 0.82 0.93
C THR A 31 10.19 0.19 0.08
N ILE A 32 9.88 0.78 -1.08
CA ILE A 32 8.85 0.26 -1.99
C ILE A 32 9.53 -0.32 -3.21
N SER A 33 9.24 -1.59 -3.49
CA SER A 33 9.70 -2.30 -4.69
C SER A 33 8.48 -2.66 -5.53
N CYS A 34 8.57 -2.42 -6.84
CA CYS A 34 7.53 -2.76 -7.80
C CYS A 34 8.15 -3.55 -8.95
N ASP A 35 7.38 -4.45 -9.53
CA ASP A 35 7.76 -5.26 -10.70
C ASP A 35 7.82 -4.46 -12.02
N THR A 36 7.26 -3.25 -12.04
CA THR A 36 7.08 -2.42 -13.22
C THR A 36 7.61 -1.01 -12.96
N ASP A 37 8.33 -0.47 -13.94
CA ASP A 37 8.90 0.88 -13.90
C ASP A 37 7.84 1.95 -14.15
N SER A 38 8.07 3.17 -13.66
CA SER A 38 7.26 4.37 -13.86
C SER A 38 5.85 4.35 -13.26
N VAL A 39 5.57 3.42 -12.34
CA VAL A 39 4.29 3.31 -11.64
C VAL A 39 4.20 4.40 -10.57
N PRO A 40 3.12 5.21 -10.53
CA PRO A 40 2.93 6.20 -9.48
C PRO A 40 2.64 5.51 -8.14
N ILE A 41 3.28 5.98 -7.08
CA ILE A 41 3.08 5.45 -5.73
C ILE A 41 2.57 6.56 -4.80
N TYR A 42 1.55 6.19 -4.04
CA TYR A 42 0.92 6.99 -3.03
C TYR A 42 1.12 6.33 -1.66
N VAL A 43 1.48 7.11 -0.66
CA VAL A 43 1.58 6.66 0.73
C VAL A 43 0.65 7.52 1.57
N ASP A 44 -0.29 6.89 2.26
CA ASP A 44 -1.37 7.55 3.02
C ASP A 44 -2.18 8.55 2.18
N GLY A 45 -2.29 8.28 0.88
CA GLY A 45 -2.96 9.15 -0.10
C GLY A 45 -2.07 10.27 -0.65
N TYR A 46 -0.85 10.47 -0.16
CA TYR A 46 0.06 11.47 -0.71
C TYR A 46 0.94 10.89 -1.82
N PHE A 47 1.05 11.61 -2.94
CA PHE A 47 1.94 11.21 -4.04
C PHE A 47 3.41 11.33 -3.62
N VAL A 48 4.14 10.20 -3.67
CA VAL A 48 5.55 10.14 -3.25
C VAL A 48 6.50 10.19 -4.44
N GLY A 49 6.11 9.57 -5.56
CA GLY A 49 6.95 9.50 -6.75
C GLY A 49 6.57 8.35 -7.67
N LYS A 50 7.47 8.02 -8.59
CA LYS A 50 7.33 6.90 -9.52
C LYS A 50 8.39 5.85 -9.28
N THR A 51 8.03 4.58 -9.48
CA THR A 51 8.96 3.46 -9.34
C THR A 51 10.01 3.45 -10.45
N PRO A 52 11.21 2.91 -10.20
CA PRO A 52 11.75 2.52 -8.89
C PRO A 52 12.12 3.76 -8.04
N LEU A 53 11.80 3.73 -6.75
CA LEU A 53 12.15 4.80 -5.81
C LEU A 53 13.61 4.58 -5.33
N PRO A 54 14.53 5.54 -5.56
CA PRO A 54 15.95 5.34 -5.26
C PRO A 54 16.27 5.40 -3.75
N ASN A 55 15.41 6.04 -2.96
CA ASN A 55 15.61 6.25 -1.53
C ASN A 55 14.44 5.63 -0.74
N ALA A 56 14.73 5.14 0.46
CA ALA A 56 13.70 4.77 1.41
C ALA A 56 12.93 6.01 1.87
N LEU A 57 11.61 5.89 1.98
CA LEU A 57 10.73 6.95 2.42
C LEU A 57 10.66 6.96 3.95
N THR A 58 11.12 8.04 4.59
CA THR A 58 10.96 8.20 6.04
C THR A 58 9.49 8.43 6.38
N VAL A 59 8.96 7.61 7.28
CA VAL A 59 7.56 7.68 7.76
C VAL A 59 7.51 7.67 9.29
N THR A 60 6.34 8.00 9.84
CA THR A 60 6.09 7.85 11.28
C THR A 60 5.97 6.36 11.64
N PRO A 61 6.23 5.92 12.89
CA PRO A 61 5.86 4.57 13.29
C PRO A 61 4.34 4.41 13.30
N GLY A 62 3.83 3.32 12.73
CA GLY A 62 2.39 3.05 12.68
C GLY A 62 1.93 2.31 11.42
N TRP A 63 0.61 2.34 11.22
CA TRP A 63 -0.02 1.82 10.00
C TRP A 63 0.09 2.84 8.88
N HIS A 64 0.60 2.40 7.74
CA HIS A 64 0.68 3.18 6.51
C HIS A 64 0.02 2.43 5.37
N ALA A 65 -0.73 3.15 4.54
CA ALA A 65 -1.38 2.60 3.37
C ALA A 65 -0.60 2.98 2.11
N VAL A 66 0.00 1.99 1.45
CA VAL A 66 0.70 2.17 0.17
C VAL A 66 -0.25 1.81 -0.97
N SER A 67 -0.43 2.70 -1.94
CA SER A 67 -1.36 2.53 -3.06
C SER A 67 -0.71 2.91 -4.37
N ILE A 68 -1.04 2.20 -5.44
CA ILE A 68 -0.70 2.57 -6.82
C ILE A 68 -1.76 3.51 -7.41
N PHE A 69 -2.98 3.44 -6.88
CA PHE A 69 -4.08 4.28 -7.30
C PHE A 69 -4.03 5.64 -6.59
N PRO A 70 -4.38 6.73 -7.29
CA PRO A 70 -4.53 8.04 -6.66
C PRO A 70 -5.56 7.95 -5.52
N PRO A 71 -5.40 8.77 -4.46
CA PRO A 71 -6.45 8.90 -3.45
C PRO A 71 -7.74 9.33 -4.15
N ASP A 72 -8.89 8.80 -3.73
CA ASP A 72 -10.20 9.26 -4.21
C ASP A 72 -10.34 10.76 -3.92
N ASP A 73 -10.09 11.59 -4.93
CA ASP A 73 -10.19 13.05 -4.93
C ASP A 73 -11.65 13.49 -5.10
N GLY A 74 -12.57 12.76 -4.47
CA GLY A 74 -14.00 13.01 -4.55
C GLY A 74 -14.61 12.57 -5.88
N VAL A 75 -14.04 11.55 -6.54
CA VAL A 75 -14.79 10.80 -7.56
C VAL A 75 -16.06 10.33 -6.85
N PRO A 76 -17.26 10.80 -7.27
CA PRO A 76 -18.48 10.36 -6.64
C PRO A 76 -18.45 8.84 -6.74
N GLU A 77 -18.67 8.17 -5.61
CA GLU A 77 -18.90 6.74 -5.54
C GLU A 77 -19.98 6.46 -6.59
N GLN A 78 -19.55 6.12 -7.81
CA GLN A 78 -20.47 5.99 -8.91
C GLN A 78 -21.18 4.68 -8.61
N GLU A 79 -22.34 4.82 -7.97
CA GLU A 79 -23.39 3.80 -7.83
C GLU A 79 -23.95 3.36 -9.20
N GLY A 80 -23.20 3.53 -10.28
CA GLY A 80 -23.32 2.68 -11.44
C GLY A 80 -22.83 1.27 -11.09
N PRO A 81 -23.00 0.28 -11.97
CA PRO A 81 -22.51 -1.07 -11.76
C PRO A 81 -20.98 -1.10 -11.92
N SER A 82 -20.25 -0.31 -11.12
CA SER A 82 -18.86 -0.50 -10.80
C SER A 82 -18.80 -1.82 -10.00
N THR A 83 -18.73 -2.88 -10.79
CA THR A 83 -18.82 -4.28 -10.42
C THR A 83 -17.97 -4.57 -9.18
N ARG A 84 -18.40 -5.48 -8.29
CA ARG A 84 -17.62 -5.94 -7.12
C ARG A 84 -16.13 -6.17 -7.45
N THR A 85 -15.88 -6.68 -8.66
CA THR A 85 -14.55 -6.85 -9.28
C THR A 85 -13.70 -5.57 -9.34
N MET A 86 -14.25 -4.41 -9.70
CA MET A 86 -13.48 -3.15 -9.72
C MET A 86 -13.02 -2.76 -8.32
N LYS A 87 -13.88 -2.93 -7.31
CA LYS A 87 -13.50 -2.72 -5.92
C LYS A 87 -12.40 -3.69 -5.49
N ASP A 88 -12.46 -4.93 -5.97
CA ASP A 88 -11.45 -5.94 -5.68
C ASP A 88 -10.11 -5.59 -6.36
N ILE A 89 -10.11 -5.10 -7.61
CA ILE A 89 -8.92 -4.56 -8.29
C ILE A 89 -8.28 -3.42 -7.48
N ILE A 90 -9.09 -2.45 -7.04
CA ILE A 90 -8.59 -1.32 -6.24
C ILE A 90 -7.97 -1.81 -4.92
N ARG A 91 -8.59 -2.81 -4.29
CA ARG A 91 -8.05 -3.43 -3.07
C ARG A 91 -6.74 -4.17 -3.32
N LEU A 92 -6.54 -4.80 -4.48
CA LEU A 92 -5.28 -5.44 -4.84
C LEU A 92 -4.13 -4.43 -5.00
N GLY A 93 -4.43 -3.21 -5.46
CA GLY A 93 -3.45 -2.13 -5.60
C GLY A 93 -3.19 -1.30 -4.35
N LYS A 94 -3.81 -1.65 -3.21
CA LYS A 94 -3.61 -1.01 -1.91
C LYS A 94 -3.09 -2.02 -0.90
N GLN A 95 -1.99 -1.70 -0.23
CA GLN A 95 -1.37 -2.54 0.77
C GLN A 95 -1.16 -1.76 2.07
N ASP A 96 -1.76 -2.24 3.16
CA ASP A 96 -1.55 -1.69 4.49
C ASP A 96 -0.36 -2.36 5.15
N VAL A 97 0.57 -1.56 5.67
CA VAL A 97 1.86 -1.99 6.22
C VAL A 97 2.03 -1.39 7.61
N MET A 98 2.38 -2.24 8.58
CA MET A 98 2.76 -1.80 9.91
C MET A 98 4.26 -1.57 9.94
N VAL A 99 4.70 -0.37 10.32
CA VAL A 99 6.12 -0.04 10.46
C VAL A 99 6.45 0.21 11.92
N GLU A 100 7.34 -0.62 12.46
CA GLU A 100 7.84 -0.47 13.83
C GLU A 100 8.86 0.66 13.95
N GLU A 101 8.97 1.23 15.15
CA GLU A 101 9.90 2.33 15.42
C GLU A 101 11.36 1.93 15.18
N GLY A 102 12.00 2.59 14.22
CA GLY A 102 13.37 2.33 13.85
C GLY A 102 13.61 1.15 12.94
N ASN A 103 12.54 0.57 12.38
CA ASN A 103 12.66 -0.45 11.36
C ASN A 103 12.52 0.16 9.96
N VAL A 104 13.13 -0.52 8.98
CA VAL A 104 12.94 -0.24 7.56
C VAL A 104 12.17 -1.40 6.97
N GLU A 105 10.90 -1.18 6.64
CA GLU A 105 10.05 -2.23 6.07
C GLU A 105 10.10 -2.22 4.55
N LEU A 106 10.11 -3.41 3.93
CA LEU A 106 10.07 -3.58 2.48
C LEU A 106 8.65 -3.92 2.04
N VAL A 107 8.09 -3.07 1.20
CA VAL A 107 6.76 -3.24 0.59
C VAL A 107 6.95 -3.65 -0.85
N VAL A 108 6.50 -4.84 -1.19
CA VAL A 108 6.58 -5.40 -2.55
C VAL A 108 5.20 -5.32 -3.18
N MET A 109 5.07 -4.51 -4.24
CA MET A 109 3.85 -4.39 -5.01
C MET A 109 4.01 -5.04 -6.38
N SER A 110 2.94 -5.65 -6.90
CA SER A 110 2.90 -6.20 -8.26
C SER A 110 1.88 -5.44 -9.10
N TYR A 111 2.37 -4.68 -10.08
CA TYR A 111 1.52 -4.00 -11.04
C TYR A 111 0.95 -4.97 -12.06
N ARG A 112 1.72 -5.98 -12.47
CA ARG A 112 1.29 -6.96 -13.49
C ARG A 112 0.07 -7.77 -13.05
N ALA A 113 -0.03 -8.11 -11.77
CA ALA A 113 -1.19 -8.81 -11.22
C ALA A 113 -2.47 -7.98 -11.36
N ILE A 114 -2.37 -6.67 -11.13
CA ILE A 114 -3.50 -5.73 -11.24
C ILE A 114 -3.88 -5.53 -12.70
N ASP A 115 -2.89 -5.37 -13.59
CA ASP A 115 -3.11 -5.15 -15.02
C ASP A 115 -3.84 -6.35 -15.67
N ALA A 116 -3.46 -7.57 -15.30
CA ALA A 116 -4.14 -8.79 -15.75
C ALA A 116 -5.62 -8.84 -15.34
N GLU A 117 -5.94 -8.44 -14.10
CA GLU A 117 -7.31 -8.40 -13.58
C GLU A 117 -8.16 -7.32 -14.31
N ILE A 118 -7.55 -6.17 -14.62
CA ILE A 118 -8.18 -5.11 -15.42
C ILE A 118 -8.48 -5.60 -16.84
N GLU A 119 -7.52 -6.28 -17.49
CA GLU A 119 -7.72 -6.84 -18.83
C GLU A 119 -8.85 -7.89 -18.83
N GLU A 120 -8.88 -8.77 -17.84
CA GLU A 120 -9.93 -9.77 -17.70
C GLU A 120 -11.31 -9.11 -17.54
N TYR A 121 -11.41 -8.07 -16.70
CA TYR A 121 -12.63 -7.29 -16.54
C TYR A 121 -13.09 -6.64 -17.86
N GLN A 122 -12.17 -6.04 -18.62
CA GLN A 122 -12.48 -5.47 -19.93
C GLN A 122 -12.95 -6.53 -20.92
N ARG A 123 -12.31 -7.69 -20.95
CA ARG A 123 -12.68 -8.81 -21.83
C ARG A 123 -14.10 -9.31 -21.52
N GLN A 124 -14.43 -9.48 -20.24
CA GLN A 124 -15.78 -9.86 -19.80
C GLN A 124 -16.81 -8.80 -20.22
N THR A 125 -16.50 -7.52 -20.03
CA THR A 125 -17.41 -6.41 -20.37
C THR A 125 -17.63 -6.29 -21.89
N LEU A 126 -16.57 -6.35 -22.69
CA LEU A 126 -16.63 -6.25 -24.15
C LEU A 126 -17.40 -7.41 -24.78
N SER A 127 -17.26 -8.63 -24.23
CA SER A 127 -18.01 -9.80 -24.72
C SER A 127 -19.53 -9.62 -24.59
N GLY A 128 -19.99 -8.97 -23.51
CA GLY A 128 -21.41 -8.70 -23.27
C GLY A 128 -22.02 -7.66 -24.21
N VAL A 129 -21.23 -6.73 -24.75
CA VAL A 129 -21.72 -5.68 -25.66
C VAL A 129 -22.12 -6.26 -27.01
N TRP A 130 -21.32 -7.16 -27.57
CA TRP A 130 -21.63 -7.81 -28.85
C TRP A 130 -22.87 -8.70 -28.77
N ILE A 131 -23.08 -9.37 -27.64
CA ILE A 131 -24.29 -10.16 -27.39
C ILE A 131 -25.53 -9.25 -27.36
N ARG A 132 -25.47 -8.11 -26.65
CA ARG A 132 -26.57 -7.13 -26.58
C ARG A 132 -26.84 -6.49 -27.94
N ALA A 133 -25.80 -6.10 -28.66
CA ALA A 133 -25.91 -5.54 -30.00
C ALA A 133 -26.55 -6.56 -30.95
N GLY A 134 -26.09 -7.80 -30.94
CA GLY A 134 -26.66 -8.89 -31.75
C GLY A 134 -28.14 -9.12 -31.45
N MET A 135 -28.53 -9.14 -30.17
CA MET A 135 -29.94 -9.28 -29.78
C MET A 135 -30.80 -8.09 -30.23
N MET A 136 -30.27 -6.87 -30.12
CA MET A 136 -30.91 -5.66 -30.63
C MET A 136 -31.09 -5.69 -32.16
N PHE A 137 -30.05 -6.10 -32.90
CA PHE A 137 -30.13 -6.25 -34.35
C PHE A 137 -31.11 -7.34 -34.77
N ALA A 138 -31.14 -8.48 -34.06
CA ALA A 138 -32.11 -9.54 -34.30
C ALA A 138 -33.56 -9.05 -34.10
N LEU A 139 -33.79 -8.24 -33.06
CA LEU A 139 -35.10 -7.67 -32.76
C LEU A 139 -35.53 -6.62 -33.80
N LEU A 140 -34.60 -5.77 -34.25
CA LEU A 140 -34.84 -4.87 -35.38
C LEU A 140 -35.12 -5.63 -36.67
N PHE A 141 -34.43 -6.74 -36.90
CA PHE A 141 -34.64 -7.59 -38.08
C PHE A 141 -36.01 -8.25 -38.06
N LEU A 142 -36.46 -8.77 -36.91
CA LEU A 142 -37.80 -9.31 -36.69
C LEU A 142 -38.90 -8.26 -36.98
N ILE A 143 -38.76 -7.06 -36.42
CA ILE A 143 -39.69 -5.94 -36.68
C ILE A 143 -39.71 -5.57 -38.16
N THR A 144 -38.55 -5.51 -38.80
CA THR A 144 -38.43 -5.13 -40.22
C THR A 144 -39.05 -6.19 -41.14
N TRP A 145 -38.94 -7.47 -40.79
CA TRP A 145 -39.47 -8.59 -41.58
C TRP A 145 -40.89 -9.04 -41.19
N GLY A 146 -41.49 -8.42 -40.16
CA GLY A 146 -42.93 -8.54 -39.88
C GLY A 146 -43.40 -9.96 -39.55
N ILE A 147 -42.63 -10.71 -38.76
CA ILE A 147 -43.08 -11.91 -38.03
C ILE A 147 -43.29 -11.56 -36.56
#